data_AF-A0A1C0VTP6-F1
#
_entry.id   AF-A0A1C0VTP6-F1
#
_cell.length_a   1.000
_cell.length_b   1.000
_cell.length_c   1.000
_cell.angle_alpha   90.00
_cell.angle_beta   90.00
_cell.angle_gamma   90.00
#
_symmetry.space_group_name_H-M   'P 1'
#
loop_
_entity.id
_entity.type
_entity.pdbx_description
1 polymer ?
#
loop_
_entity_poly.entity_id
_entity_poly.type
_entity_poly.pdbx_seq_one_letter_code
_entity_poly.pdbx_strand_id
1 'polypeptide(L)'
;MSERKEWQDIIQGIGLSLFLNIAFFLGCGLLGSFLSRIPGLSFLGAFFSLAIIGIGLSQLLYVIPIVISLKRKEKWGEMKGLIIGAVITFLLSGGCWLILFSYFN
;
A
#
# COMPACT_ATOMS: atom_id res chain seq x y z
N MET A 1 -11.62 27.79 -7.02
CA MET A 1 -11.11 26.75 -7.95
C MET A 1 -12.30 26.03 -8.54
N SER A 2 -12.31 25.72 -9.83
CA SER A 2 -13.39 24.95 -10.43
C SER A 2 -13.45 23.55 -9.81
N GLU A 3 -14.58 23.15 -9.24
CA GLU A 3 -14.78 21.84 -8.59
C GLU A 3 -14.26 20.66 -9.41
N ARG A 4 -14.30 20.75 -10.74
CA ARG A 4 -13.73 19.75 -11.66
C ARG A 4 -12.25 19.42 -11.41
N LYS A 5 -11.43 20.40 -11.03
CA LYS A 5 -9.99 20.17 -10.79
C LYS A 5 -9.76 19.43 -9.47
N GLU A 6 -10.56 19.72 -8.43
CA GLU A 6 -10.43 19.04 -7.14
C GLU A 6 -10.80 17.56 -7.23
N TRP A 7 -11.86 17.21 -7.96
CA TRP A 7 -12.22 15.81 -8.21
C TRP A 7 -11.14 15.04 -8.98
N GLN A 8 -10.51 15.68 -9.97
CA GLN A 8 -9.40 15.07 -10.70
C GLN A 8 -8.21 14.81 -9.79
N ASP A 9 -7.86 15.74 -8.91
CA ASP A 9 -6.76 15.59 -7.96
C ASP A 9 -7.02 14.46 -6.96
N ILE A 10 -8.26 14.33 -6.47
CA ILE A 10 -8.65 13.23 -5.57
C ILE A 10 -8.52 11.87 -6.27
N ILE A 11 -9.04 11.75 -7.49
CA ILE A 11 -8.96 10.50 -8.27
C ILE A 11 -7.49 10.14 -8.55
N GLN A 12 -6.65 11.13 -8.88
CA GLN A 12 -5.21 10.91 -9.05
C GLN A 12 -4.55 10.43 -7.75
N GLY A 13 -4.92 10.99 -6.60
CA GLY A 13 -4.43 10.54 -5.30
C GLY A 13 -4.82 9.08 -4.98
N ILE A 14 -6.07 8.70 -5.26
CA ILE A 14 -6.54 7.31 -5.08
C ILE A 14 -5.77 6.38 -6.02
N GLY A 15 -5.66 6.76 -7.30
CA GLY A 15 -4.91 5.99 -8.29
C GLY A 15 -3.45 5.79 -7.90
N LEU A 16 -2.80 6.82 -7.37
CA LEU A 16 -1.43 6.74 -6.86
C LEU A 16 -1.34 5.76 -5.68
N SER A 17 -2.28 5.83 -4.74
CA SER A 17 -2.33 4.90 -3.60
C SER A 17 -2.44 3.44 -4.03
N LEU A 18 -3.35 3.15 -4.96
CA LEU A 18 -3.54 1.81 -5.50
C LEU A 18 -2.30 1.33 -6.26
N PHE A 19 -1.72 2.19 -7.10
CA PHE A 19 -0.51 1.86 -7.84
C PHE A 19 0.65 1.50 -6.91
N LEU A 20 0.86 2.27 -5.84
CA LEU A 20 1.92 2.01 -4.87
C LEU A 20 1.71 0.69 -4.12
N ASN A 21 0.47 0.41 -3.70
CA ASN A 21 0.14 -0.84 -3.04
C ASN A 21 0.37 -2.06 -3.95
N ILE A 22 -0.06 -1.98 -5.22
CA ILE A 22 0.16 -3.04 -6.22
C ILE A 22 1.66 -3.21 -6.50
N ALA A 23 2.40 -2.12 -6.70
CA ALA A 23 3.83 -2.15 -6.93
C ALA A 23 4.58 -2.75 -5.74
N PHE A 24 4.18 -2.42 -4.51
CA PHE A 24 4.74 -3.00 -3.29
C PHE A 24 4.46 -4.51 -3.21
N PHE A 25 3.21 -4.93 -3.46
CA PHE A 25 2.82 -6.34 -3.47
C PHE A 25 3.64 -7.14 -4.48
N LEU A 26 3.74 -6.67 -5.72
CA LEU A 26 4.51 -7.33 -6.77
C LEU A 26 6.02 -7.31 -6.48
N GLY A 27 6.55 -6.17 -6.02
CA GLY A 27 7.96 -6.02 -5.69
C GLY A 27 8.39 -6.97 -4.56
N CYS A 28 7.67 -6.95 -3.44
CA CYS A 28 7.94 -7.86 -2.32
C CYS A 28 7.68 -9.33 -2.70
N GLY A 29 6.66 -9.61 -3.50
CA GLY A 29 6.33 -10.98 -3.93
C GLY A 29 7.42 -11.59 -4.83
N LEU A 30 7.87 -10.83 -5.83
CA LEU A 30 8.94 -11.26 -6.73
C LEU A 30 10.27 -11.38 -5.99
N LEU A 31 10.63 -10.38 -5.18
CA LEU A 31 11.88 -10.39 -4.42
C LEU A 31 11.91 -11.51 -3.37
N GLY A 32 10.81 -11.71 -2.63
CA GLY A 32 10.67 -12.80 -1.66
C GLY A 32 10.77 -14.18 -2.31
N SER A 33 10.12 -14.35 -3.46
CA SER A 33 10.18 -15.60 -4.25
C SER A 33 11.57 -15.87 -4.81
N PHE A 34 12.31 -14.82 -5.18
CA PHE A 34 13.69 -14.96 -5.67
C PHE A 34 14.66 -15.29 -4.52
N LEU A 35 14.60 -14.55 -3.41
CA LEU A 35 15.49 -14.74 -2.26
C LEU A 35 15.28 -16.08 -1.55
N SER A 36 14.05 -16.61 -1.54
CA SER A 36 13.76 -17.91 -0.95
C SER A 36 14.45 -19.08 -1.67
N ARG A 37 14.82 -18.91 -2.95
CA ARG A 37 15.54 -19.91 -3.75
C ARG A 37 17.06 -19.92 -3.51
N ILE A 38 17.60 -18.92 -2.83
CA ILE A 38 19.03 -18.82 -2.56
C ILE A 38 19.33 -19.44 -1.17
N PRO A 39 20.15 -20.50 -1.07
CA PRO A 39 20.53 -21.09 0.21
C PRO A 39 21.22 -20.03 1.10
N GLY A 40 20.74 -19.87 2.34
CA GLY A 40 21.26 -18.88 3.29
C GLY A 40 20.54 -17.53 3.32
N LEU A 41 19.71 -17.22 2.32
CA LEU A 41 18.88 -15.99 2.27
C LEU A 41 17.38 -16.27 2.42
N SER A 42 16.98 -17.53 2.63
CA SER A 42 15.59 -17.94 2.75
C SER A 42 14.82 -17.22 3.86
N PHE A 43 15.51 -16.85 4.95
CA PHE A 43 14.94 -16.03 6.02
C PHE A 43 14.48 -14.64 5.53
N LEU A 44 15.28 -13.97 4.67
CA LEU A 44 14.87 -12.70 4.06
C LEU A 44 13.68 -12.89 3.12
N GLY A 45 13.63 -14.01 2.38
CA GLY A 45 12.47 -14.34 1.54
C GLY A 45 11.17 -14.46 2.36
N ALA A 46 11.24 -15.12 3.52
CA ALA A 46 10.12 -15.21 4.46
C ALA A 46 9.72 -13.84 5.03
N PHE A 47 10.69 -12.98 5.35
CA PHE A 47 10.44 -11.62 5.82
C PHE A 47 9.67 -10.77 4.81
N PHE A 48 10.07 -10.80 3.53
CA PHE A 48 9.33 -10.10 2.46
C PHE A 48 7.93 -10.67 2.23
N SER A 49 7.75 -11.96 2.43
CA SER A 49 6.44 -12.62 2.32
C SER A 49 5.51 -12.22 3.47
N LEU A 50 6.05 -12.08 4.69
CA LEU A 50 5.33 -11.53 5.84
C LEU A 50 4.98 -10.04 5.67
N ALA A 51 5.82 -9.25 4.98
CA ALA A 51 5.53 -7.85 4.70
C ALA A 51 4.31 -7.65 3.77
N ILE A 52 4.03 -8.64 2.90
CA ILE A 52 2.82 -8.68 2.06
C ILE A 52 1.58 -8.99 2.91
N ILE A 53 1.73 -9.90 3.86
CA ILE A 53 0.67 -10.23 4.82
C ILE A 53 0.29 -8.98 5.62
N GLY A 54 1.27 -8.21 6.06
CA GLY A 54 1.08 -6.93 6.73
C GLY A 54 0.82 -5.73 5.81
N ILE A 55 0.31 -5.90 4.58
CA ILE A 55 0.19 -4.81 3.59
C ILE A 55 -0.53 -3.57 4.12
N GLY A 56 -1.54 -3.76 4.98
CA GLY A 56 -2.24 -2.67 5.65
C GLY A 56 -1.34 -1.77 6.52
N LEU A 57 -0.33 -2.33 7.20
CA LEU A 57 0.63 -1.55 7.98
C LEU A 57 1.86 -1.14 7.17
N SER A 58 2.37 -2.03 6.31
CA SER A 58 3.57 -1.73 5.52
C SER A 58 3.35 -0.58 4.53
N GLN A 59 2.10 -0.33 4.12
CA GLN A 59 1.79 0.85 3.32
C GLN A 59 2.14 2.19 3.96
N LEU A 60 2.14 2.28 5.29
CA LEU A 60 2.48 3.53 5.99
C LEU A 60 3.92 3.97 5.70
N LEU A 61 4.83 3.02 5.44
CA LEU A 61 6.24 3.29 5.17
C LEU A 61 6.43 4.16 3.92
N TYR A 62 5.55 4.03 2.92
CA TYR A 62 5.62 4.85 1.71
C TYR A 62 4.50 5.90 1.62
N VAL A 63 3.33 5.68 2.21
CA VAL A 63 2.24 6.67 2.20
C VAL A 63 2.64 7.91 2.99
N ILE A 64 3.22 7.78 4.18
CA ILE A 64 3.63 8.90 5.04
C ILE A 64 4.59 9.87 4.33
N PRO A 65 5.74 9.43 3.76
CA PRO A 65 6.65 10.34 3.09
C PRO A 65 6.04 11.01 1.84
N ILE A 66 5.13 10.32 1.15
CA ILE A 66 4.43 10.89 -0.01
C ILE A 66 3.40 11.94 0.44
N VAL A 67 2.66 11.68 1.52
CA VAL A 67 1.75 12.67 2.14
C VAL A 67 2.53 13.91 2.56
N ILE A 68 3.70 13.75 3.21
CA ILE A 68 4.56 14.89 3.59
C ILE A 68 5.03 15.66 2.35
N SER A 69 5.40 14.96 1.29
CA SER A 69 5.84 15.58 0.03
C SER A 69 4.70 16.32 -0.68
N LEU A 70 3.47 15.78 -0.67
CA LEU A 70 2.28 16.43 -1.22
C LEU A 70 1.86 17.65 -0.39
N LYS A 71 1.96 17.55 0.94
CA LYS A 71 1.74 18.68 1.86
C LYS A 71 2.69 19.82 1.58
N ARG A 72 3.98 19.54 1.31
CA ARG A 72 4.98 20.56 0.93
C ARG A 72 4.70 21.21 -0.43
N LYS A 73 3.96 20.55 -1.32
CA LYS A 73 3.58 21.04 -2.65
C LYS A 73 2.19 21.68 -2.68
N GLU A 74 1.54 21.80 -1.51
CA GLU A 74 0.17 22.33 -1.36
C GLU A 74 -0.87 21.60 -2.24
N LYS A 75 -0.60 20.34 -2.58
CA LYS A 75 -1.49 19.48 -3.39
C LYS A 75 -2.51 18.78 -2.50
N TRP A 76 -3.42 19.55 -1.94
CA TRP A 76 -4.38 19.07 -0.94
C TRP A 76 -5.37 18.03 -1.49
N GLY A 77 -5.77 18.15 -2.77
CA GLY A 77 -6.67 17.19 -3.43
C GLY A 77 -6.05 15.80 -3.57
N GLU A 78 -4.83 15.72 -4.13
CA GLU A 78 -4.06 14.47 -4.24
C GLU A 78 -3.77 13.85 -2.87
N MET A 79 -3.47 14.66 -1.86
CA MET A 79 -3.23 14.19 -0.51
C MET A 79 -4.47 13.52 0.10
N LYS A 80 -5.66 14.14 -0.04
CA LYS A 80 -6.93 13.54 0.41
C LYS A 80 -7.18 12.21 -0.31
N GLY A 81 -7.01 12.18 -1.63
CA GLY A 81 -7.17 10.96 -2.43
C GLY A 81 -6.24 9.83 -2.01
N LEU A 82 -4.96 10.15 -1.75
CA LEU A 82 -3.96 9.18 -1.31
C LEU A 82 -4.33 8.55 0.05
N ILE A 83 -4.78 9.38 1.00
CA ILE A 83 -5.22 8.93 2.33
C ILE A 83 -6.46 8.04 2.21
N ILE A 84 -7.46 8.44 1.41
CA ILE A 84 -8.67 7.64 1.17
C ILE A 84 -8.29 6.26 0.62
N GLY A 85 -7.43 6.22 -0.41
CA GLY A 85 -6.96 4.95 -0.98
C GLY A 85 -6.19 4.08 0.03
N ALA A 86 -5.41 4.70 0.91
CA ALA A 86 -4.65 3.98 1.94
C ALA A 86 -5.59 3.37 3.01
N VAL A 87 -6.62 4.12 3.43
CA VAL A 87 -7.64 3.63 4.37
C VAL A 87 -8.44 2.48 3.77
N ILE A 88 -8.86 2.59 2.51
CA ILE A 88 -9.56 1.50 1.80
C ILE A 88 -8.69 0.24 1.80
N THR A 89 -7.39 0.38 1.48
CA THR A 89 -6.47 -0.76 1.44
C THR A 89 -6.25 -1.37 2.82
N PHE A 90 -6.16 -0.54 3.87
CA PHE A 90 -6.07 -1.00 5.25
C PHE A 90 -7.30 -1.83 5.66
N LEU A 91 -8.50 -1.31 5.36
CA LEU A 91 -9.76 -1.99 5.65
C LEU A 91 -9.91 -3.28 4.86
N LEU A 92 -9.55 -3.29 3.58
CA LEU A 92 -9.59 -4.48 2.75
C LEU A 92 -8.61 -5.54 3.26
N SER A 93 -7.38 -5.14 3.62
CA SER A 93 -6.38 -6.02 4.20
C SER A 93 -6.88 -6.63 5.52
N GLY A 94 -7.35 -5.81 6.46
CA GLY A 94 -7.89 -6.29 7.74
C GLY A 94 -9.11 -7.20 7.57
N GLY A 95 -10.01 -6.86 6.64
CA GLY A 95 -11.17 -7.67 6.29
C GLY A 95 -10.79 -9.05 5.73
N CYS A 96 -9.81 -9.11 4.82
CA CYS A 96 -9.29 -10.39 4.32
C CYS A 96 -8.70 -11.26 5.44
N TRP A 97 -7.96 -10.66 6.38
CA TRP A 97 -7.41 -11.38 7.54
C TRP A 97 -8.50 -11.94 8.46
N LEU A 98 -9.54 -11.16 8.74
CA LEU A 98 -10.67 -11.60 9.57
C LEU A 98 -11.41 -12.78 8.93
N ILE A 99 -11.67 -12.72 7.62
CA ILE A 99 -12.32 -13.81 6.89
C ILE A 99 -11.44 -15.06 6.91
N LEU A 100 -10.14 -14.90 6.67
CA LEU A 100 -9.20 -16.02 6.67
C LEU A 100 -9.15 -16.68 8.06
N PHE A 101 -9.04 -15.89 9.14
CA PHE A 101 -9.06 -16.41 10.51
C PHE A 101 -10.37 -17.13 10.84
N SER A 102 -11.52 -16.61 10.38
CA SER A 102 -12.82 -17.26 10.56
C SER A 102 -12.95 -18.59 9.82
N TYR A 103 -12.18 -18.82 8.75
CA TYR A 103 -12.21 -20.10 8.02
C TYR A 103 -11.33 -21.17 8.68
N PHE A 104 -10.30 -20.76 9.42
CA PHE A 104 -9.37 -21.68 10.10
C PHE A 104 -9.78 -22.05 11.53
N ASN A 105 -10.87 -21.49 12.05
CA ASN A 105 -11.39 -21.70 13.41
C ASN A 105 -12.76 -22.38 13.37
#